data_AF-A0A5U3G7V4-F1
#
_entry.id   AF-A0A5U3G7V4-F1
#
_cell.length_a   1.000
_cell.length_b   1.000
_cell.length_c   1.000
_cell.angle_alpha   90.00
_cell.angle_beta   90.00
_cell.angle_gamma   90.00
#
_symmetry.space_group_name_H-M   'P 1'
#
loop_
_entity.id
_entity.type
_entity.pdbx_description
1 polymer ?
#
loop_
_entity_poly.entity_id
_entity_poly.type
_entity_poly.pdbx_seq_one_letter_code
_entity_poly.pdbx_strand_id
1 'polypeptide(L)'
;MQPDILSISYTDNEDGQVDDIAITLKNDDGKWSGDWSPEKGDFIRLVFKPFNQIALECGSFQVDGITSSGPPSVVEVSAVSVPVAAG
;
A
#
# COMPACT_ATOMS: atom_id res chain seq x y z
N MET A 1 -18.02 -5.41 -9.30
CA MET A 1 -17.24 -5.19 -8.07
C MET A 1 -16.50 -3.90 -8.28
N GLN A 2 -16.84 -2.84 -7.54
CA GLN A 2 -16.11 -1.57 -7.62
C GLN A 2 -14.76 -1.77 -6.92
N PRO A 3 -13.67 -1.17 -7.40
CA PRO A 3 -12.40 -1.26 -6.69
C PRO A 3 -12.56 -0.60 -5.32
N ASP A 4 -12.19 -1.33 -4.26
CA ASP A 4 -12.15 -0.79 -2.89
C ASP A 4 -11.02 0.25 -2.73
N ILE A 5 -10.11 0.33 -3.70
CA ILE A 5 -8.97 1.25 -3.71
C ILE A 5 -9.45 2.65 -4.08
N LEU A 6 -9.30 3.59 -3.15
CA LEU A 6 -9.59 5.01 -3.35
C LEU A 6 -8.37 5.76 -3.89
N SER A 7 -7.19 5.48 -3.33
CA SER A 7 -5.94 6.13 -3.74
C SER A 7 -4.74 5.25 -3.44
N ILE A 8 -3.70 5.35 -4.27
CA ILE A 8 -2.38 4.78 -4.04
C ILE A 8 -1.36 5.89 -4.27
N SER A 9 -0.52 6.13 -3.28
CA SER A 9 0.62 7.04 -3.34
C SER A 9 1.90 6.23 -3.19
N TYR A 10 2.86 6.46 -4.09
CA TYR A 10 4.21 5.92 -4.03
C TYR A 10 5.19 7.09 -4.00
N THR A 11 6.10 7.08 -3.04
CA THR A 11 7.15 8.09 -2.87
C THR A 11 8.49 7.38 -2.96
N ASP A 12 9.21 7.66 -4.04
CA ASP A 12 10.60 7.26 -4.25
C ASP A 12 11.50 8.22 -3.45
N ASN A 13 12.19 7.71 -2.43
CA ASN A 13 13.05 8.54 -1.59
C ASN A 13 14.52 8.34 -1.97
N GLU A 14 15.27 9.44 -2.09
CA GLU A 14 16.69 9.39 -2.42
C GLU A 14 17.58 9.25 -1.16
N ASP A 15 18.76 8.66 -1.35
CA ASP A 15 19.91 8.52 -0.43
C ASP A 15 19.60 8.34 1.07
N GLY A 16 19.58 7.06 1.51
CA GLY A 16 19.53 6.66 2.92
C GLY A 16 18.14 6.51 3.53
N GLN A 17 17.09 6.82 2.77
CA GLN A 17 15.69 6.61 3.14
C GLN A 17 15.11 5.46 2.30
N VAL A 18 14.15 4.74 2.88
CA VAL A 18 13.39 3.69 2.17
C VAL A 18 12.21 4.33 1.45
N ASP A 19 11.75 3.72 0.37
CA ASP A 19 10.58 4.20 -0.37
C ASP A 19 9.32 3.98 0.46
N ASP A 20 8.35 4.88 0.34
CA ASP A 20 7.10 4.81 1.08
C ASP A 20 5.92 4.57 0.15
N ILE A 21 4.98 3.73 0.59
CA ILE A 21 3.66 3.62 -0.04
C ILE A 21 2.56 3.92 0.96
N ALA A 22 1.53 4.61 0.48
CA ALA A 22 0.30 4.85 1.21
C ALA A 22 -0.89 4.43 0.34
N ILE A 23 -1.74 3.56 0.87
CA ILE A 23 -2.93 3.06 0.17
C ILE A 23 -4.15 3.44 0.98
N THR A 24 -5.09 4.13 0.36
CA THR A 24 -6.39 4.46 0.96
C THR A 24 -7.45 3.54 0.38
N LEU A 25 -8.13 2.81 1.25
CA LEU A 25 -9.15 1.82 0.93
C LEU A 25 -10.50 2.28 1.50
N LYS A 26 -11.55 2.11 0.70
CA LYS A 26 -12.93 2.30 1.10
C LYS A 26 -13.33 1.17 2.04
N ASN A 27 -13.86 1.51 3.22
CA ASN A 27 -14.22 0.53 4.24
C ASN A 27 -15.69 0.68 4.70
N ASP A 28 -16.60 0.98 3.78
CA ASP A 28 -18.04 1.10 4.09
C ASP A 28 -18.63 -0.19 4.68
N ASP A 29 -18.19 -1.35 4.21
CA ASP A 29 -18.64 -2.67 4.70
C ASP A 29 -17.83 -3.19 5.89
N GLY A 30 -16.84 -2.44 6.39
CA GLY A 30 -15.96 -2.88 7.49
C GLY A 30 -14.98 -4.01 7.12
N LYS A 31 -14.96 -4.45 5.86
CA LYS A 31 -14.12 -5.55 5.34
C LYS A 31 -12.63 -5.36 5.68
N TRP A 32 -12.08 -4.17 5.47
CA TRP A 32 -10.66 -3.85 5.66
C TRP A 32 -10.29 -3.52 7.10
N SER A 33 -11.27 -3.40 8.00
CA SER A 33 -11.05 -3.35 9.45
C SER A 33 -11.47 -4.65 10.16
N GLY A 34 -11.91 -5.64 9.41
CA GLY A 34 -12.29 -6.97 9.88
C GLY A 34 -11.34 -8.03 9.32
N ASP A 35 -11.89 -9.10 8.78
CA ASP A 35 -11.11 -10.27 8.32
C ASP A 35 -10.08 -10.00 7.21
N TRP A 36 -10.18 -8.86 6.49
CA TRP A 36 -9.25 -8.47 5.43
C TRP A 36 -8.31 -7.34 5.87
N SER A 37 -8.24 -7.02 7.17
CA SER A 37 -7.31 -6.00 7.65
C SER A 37 -5.87 -6.48 7.48
N PRO A 38 -5.01 -5.73 6.79
CA PRO A 38 -3.59 -6.03 6.77
C PRO A 38 -3.01 -5.88 8.18
N GLU A 39 -1.99 -6.66 8.47
CA GLU A 39 -1.29 -6.62 9.75
C GLU A 39 0.08 -5.98 9.58
N LYS A 40 0.56 -5.35 10.66
CA LYS A 40 1.95 -4.85 10.69
C LYS A 40 2.91 -6.02 10.46
N GLY A 41 3.80 -5.85 9.48
CA GLY A 41 4.75 -6.88 9.07
C GLY A 41 4.35 -7.66 7.83
N ASP A 42 3.11 -7.52 7.34
CA ASP A 42 2.69 -8.10 6.06
C ASP A 42 3.41 -7.45 4.86
N PHE A 43 3.49 -8.15 3.74
CA PHE A 43 4.23 -7.70 2.56
C PHE A 43 3.29 -7.36 1.39
N ILE A 44 3.36 -6.12 0.94
CA ILE A 44 2.61 -5.59 -0.20
C ILE A 44 3.54 -5.51 -1.40
N ARG A 45 3.17 -6.13 -2.52
CA ARG A 45 3.89 -5.99 -3.79
C ARG A 45 3.19 -4.97 -4.68
N LEU A 46 3.88 -3.88 -5.03
CA LEU A 46 3.33 -2.83 -5.87
C LEU A 46 3.85 -2.98 -7.31
N VAL A 47 2.92 -3.03 -8.27
CA VAL A 47 3.22 -3.12 -9.70
C VAL A 47 2.32 -2.14 -10.46
N PHE A 48 2.90 -1.10 -11.06
CA PHE A 48 2.17 -0.24 -11.98
C PHE A 48 2.19 -0.85 -13.36
N LYS A 49 1.02 -1.18 -13.91
CA LYS A 49 0.90 -1.72 -15.27
C LYS A 49 0.13 -0.73 -16.15
N PRO A 50 0.84 0.14 -16.88
CA PRO A 50 0.19 1.04 -17.83
C PRO A 50 -0.37 0.24 -19.02
N PHE A 51 -1.46 0.72 -19.61
CA PHE A 51 -1.94 0.14 -20.85
C PHE A 51 -0.89 0.36 -21.94
N ASN A 52 -0.47 -0.73 -22.59
CA ASN A 52 0.49 -0.73 -23.70
C ASN A 52 1.95 -0.37 -23.35
N GLN A 53 2.35 -0.50 -22.07
CA GLN A 53 3.74 -0.34 -21.64
C GLN A 53 4.19 -1.51 -20.75
N ILE A 54 5.49 -1.57 -20.48
CA ILE A 54 6.09 -2.53 -19.57
C ILE A 54 5.58 -2.23 -18.15
N ALA A 55 5.26 -3.28 -17.40
CA ALA A 55 4.88 -3.15 -16.00
C ALA A 55 6.10 -2.66 -15.19
N LEU A 56 5.91 -1.57 -14.44
CA LEU A 56 6.90 -1.07 -13.50
C LEU A 56 6.72 -1.84 -12.19
N GLU A 57 7.68 -2.70 -11.88
CA GLU A 57 7.78 -3.35 -10.58
C GLU A 57 8.40 -2.36 -9.59
N CYS A 58 7.61 -1.83 -8.67
CA CYS A 58 8.09 -0.94 -7.60
C CYS A 58 8.71 -1.70 -6.42
N GLY A 59 8.63 -3.04 -6.43
CA GLY A 59 9.19 -3.88 -5.38
C GLY A 59 8.18 -4.29 -4.32
N SER A 60 8.70 -4.69 -3.15
CA SER A 60 7.92 -5.18 -2.02
C SER A 60 8.07 -4.24 -0.83
N PHE A 61 6.94 -3.93 -0.20
CA PHE A 61 6.82 -2.99 0.90
C PHE A 61 6.28 -3.72 2.11
N GLN A 62 6.90 -3.52 3.26
CA GLN A 62 6.43 -4.08 4.52
C GLN A 62 5.47 -3.10 5.20
N VAL A 63 4.29 -3.58 5.58
CA VAL A 63 3.29 -2.78 6.28
C VAL A 63 3.82 -2.37 7.65
N ASP A 64 3.90 -1.08 7.89
CA ASP A 64 4.32 -0.51 9.18
C ASP A 64 3.13 -0.01 10.00
N GLY A 65 2.08 0.48 9.32
CA GLY A 65 0.92 1.11 9.95
C GLY A 65 -0.37 0.86 9.19
N ILE A 66 -1.44 0.66 9.96
CA ILE A 66 -2.80 0.62 9.45
C ILE A 66 -3.63 1.55 10.33
N THR A 67 -4.30 2.52 9.73
CA THR A 67 -5.21 3.43 10.42
C THR A 67 -6.59 3.36 9.79
N SER A 68 -7.63 3.38 10.62
CA SER A 68 -9.02 3.44 10.16
C SER A 68 -9.67 4.72 10.65
N SER A 69 -10.24 5.50 9.74
CA SER A 69 -10.90 6.77 10.03
C SER A 69 -12.42 6.67 9.85
N GLY A 70 -13.16 7.42 10.68
CA GLY A 70 -14.64 7.44 10.72
C GLY A 70 -15.30 8.37 9.67
N PRO A 71 -16.65 8.45 9.64
CA PRO A 71 -17.44 8.58 8.42
C PRO A 71 -17.03 9.74 7.49
N PRO A 72 -16.69 9.45 6.22
CA PRO A 72 -16.71 8.13 5.56
C PRO A 72 -15.65 7.16 6.09
N SER A 73 -16.03 5.89 6.27
CA SER A 73 -15.14 4.85 6.78
C SER A 73 -14.04 4.54 5.76
N VAL A 74 -12.80 4.89 6.09
CA VAL A 74 -11.63 4.65 5.23
C VAL A 74 -10.53 3.95 6.02
N VAL A 75 -9.78 3.07 5.35
CA VAL A 75 -8.60 2.42 5.90
C VAL A 75 -7.39 2.92 5.12
N GLU A 76 -6.42 3.45 5.82
CA GLU A 76 -5.14 3.89 5.29
C GLU A 76 -4.07 2.88 5.72
N VAL A 77 -3.34 2.37 4.74
CA VAL A 77 -2.26 1.41 4.94
C VAL A 77 -0.97 2.09 4.53
N SER A 78 -0.04 2.22 5.46
CA SER A 78 1.31 2.74 5.25
C SER A 78 2.32 1.60 5.29
N ALA A 79 3.14 1.50 4.25
CA ALA A 79 4.18 0.49 4.14
C ALA A 79 5.48 1.08 3.58
N VAL A 80 6.60 0.51 3.98
CA VAL A 80 7.95 0.98 3.63
C VAL A 80 8.69 -0.06 2.79
N SER A 81 9.53 0.36 1.86
CA SER A 81 10.24 -0.58 1.00
C SER A 81 11.23 -1.39 1.81
N VAL A 82 11.25 -2.69 1.53
CA VAL A 82 12.28 -3.56 2.11
C VAL A 82 13.54 -3.28 1.31
N PRO A 83 14.65 -2.84 1.94
CA PRO A 83 15.89 -2.67 1.22
C PRO A 83 16.25 -4.01 0.58
N VAL A 84 16.30 -4.05 -0.75
CA VAL A 84 17.04 -5.09 -1.43
C VAL A 84 18.47 -4.89 -0.95
N ALA A 85 18.91 -5.75 -0.02
CA ALA A 85 20.33 -5.88 0.26
C ALA A 85 20.99 -6.16 -1.09
N ALA A 86 21.67 -5.14 -1.62
CA ALA A 86 22.48 -5.27 -2.82
C ALA A 86 23.52 -6.36 -2.52
N GLY A 87 23.25 -7.56 -3.02
CA GLY A 87 24.18 -8.68 -3.02
C GLY A 87 25.22 -8.52 -4.12
#